data_AF-A0A0J1FKK3-F1
#
_entry.id   AF-A0A0J1FKK3-F1
#
_cell.length_a   1.000
_cell.length_b   1.000
_cell.length_c   1.000
_cell.angle_alpha   90.00
_cell.angle_beta   90.00
_cell.angle_gamma   90.00
#
_symmetry.space_group_name_H-M   'P 1'
#
loop_
_entity.id
_entity.type
_entity.pdbx_description
1 polymer ?
#
loop_
_entity_poly.entity_id
_entity_poly.type
_entity_poly.pdbx_seq_one_letter_code
_entity_poly.pdbx_strand_id
1 'polypeptide(L)'
;MDNFKIINNFLNDLKENKIHFRLNKIRSESITIEVAVPRQRWEIDFMEDGTINIEKFFSDGTIYADDELKLLFNEFPDNESDYLPTSLMEGDNKPNNVRPMFEKAEVITAMNTILNEREKNIIIDSWGINSKLLRPEEVYSKYNTTNKEMRVIQRRVINYIILNRK
;
A
#
# COMPACT_ATOMS: atom_id res chain seq x y z
N MET A 1 4.31 29.84 17.44
CA MET A 1 5.56 30.12 16.69
C MET A 1 5.14 30.36 15.25
N ASP A 2 5.76 31.28 14.53
CA ASP A 2 5.32 31.62 13.17
C ASP A 2 5.79 30.52 12.19
N ASN A 3 4.95 29.49 11.98
CA ASN A 3 5.26 28.32 11.16
C ASN A 3 5.73 28.70 9.75
N PHE A 4 5.26 29.83 9.23
CA PHE A 4 5.72 30.38 7.96
C PHE A 4 7.23 30.68 7.96
N LYS A 5 7.75 31.30 9.03
CA LYS A 5 9.20 31.61 9.14
C LYS A 5 10.04 30.33 9.23
N ILE A 6 9.58 29.33 9.96
CA ILE A 6 10.28 28.06 10.12
C ILE A 6 10.42 27.38 8.75
N ILE A 7 9.30 27.23 8.04
CA ILE A 7 9.30 26.63 6.70
C ILE A 7 10.16 27.46 5.75
N ASN A 8 9.98 28.79 5.72
CA ASN A 8 10.75 29.65 4.82
C ASN A 8 12.26 29.58 5.07
N ASN A 9 12.68 29.55 6.34
CA ASN A 9 14.10 29.38 6.69
C ASN A 9 14.62 28.01 6.22
N PHE A 10 13.88 26.94 6.48
CA PHE A 10 14.25 25.61 6.02
C PHE A 10 14.39 25.54 4.49
N LEU A 11 13.47 26.17 3.73
CA LEU A 11 13.56 26.25 2.28
C LEU A 11 14.78 27.06 1.80
N ASN A 12 15.15 28.12 2.53
CA ASN A 12 16.37 28.87 2.23
C ASN A 12 17.62 28.02 2.51
N ASP A 13 17.67 27.31 3.63
CA ASP A 13 18.77 26.40 3.96
C ASP A 13 18.96 25.34 2.86
N LEU A 14 17.86 24.75 2.35
CA LEU A 14 17.94 23.81 1.23
C LEU A 14 18.49 24.46 -0.05
N LYS A 15 18.06 25.68 -0.38
CA LYS A 15 18.57 26.43 -1.54
C LYS A 15 20.04 26.76 -1.40
N GLU A 16 20.47 27.26 -0.25
CA GLU A 16 21.87 27.62 0.04
C GLU A 16 22.79 26.39 -0.09
N ASN A 17 22.31 25.24 0.37
CA ASN A 17 23.02 23.96 0.24
C ASN A 17 22.85 23.29 -1.13
N LYS A 18 22.17 23.92 -2.09
CA LYS A 18 21.90 23.41 -3.44
C LYS A 18 21.21 22.04 -3.45
N ILE A 19 20.40 21.78 -2.44
CA ILE A 19 19.61 20.56 -2.34
C ILE A 19 18.31 20.79 -3.11
N HIS A 20 18.00 19.92 -4.07
CA HIS A 20 16.79 20.03 -4.87
C HIS A 20 15.56 19.62 -4.04
N PHE A 21 14.50 20.43 -4.10
CA PHE A 21 13.25 20.15 -3.40
C PHE A 21 12.03 20.67 -4.18
N ARG A 22 10.85 20.14 -3.84
CA ARG A 22 9.55 20.68 -4.26
C ARG A 22 8.60 20.77 -3.07
N LEU A 23 7.72 21.77 -3.08
CA LEU A 23 6.59 21.85 -2.16
C LEU A 23 5.43 21.00 -2.69
N ASN A 24 4.74 20.32 -1.80
CA ASN A 24 3.57 19.51 -2.11
C ASN A 24 2.51 19.64 -1.00
N LYS A 25 1.26 19.28 -1.32
CA LYS A 25 0.12 19.29 -0.41
C LYS A 25 -0.59 17.94 -0.51
N ILE A 26 -0.08 16.95 0.23
CA ILE A 26 -0.58 15.57 0.19
C ILE A 26 -1.73 15.37 1.19
N ARG A 27 -1.67 16.03 2.36
CA ARG A 27 -2.68 15.93 3.42
C ARG A 27 -3.22 17.30 3.79
N SER A 28 -4.45 17.37 4.32
CA SER A 28 -5.10 18.63 4.72
C SER A 28 -4.35 19.37 5.84
N GLU A 29 -3.67 18.63 6.70
CA GLU A 29 -3.09 19.06 7.97
C GLU A 29 -1.56 19.28 7.92
N SER A 30 -0.94 19.18 6.74
CA SER A 30 0.51 19.38 6.59
C SER A 30 0.91 20.17 5.34
N ILE A 31 2.11 20.76 5.39
CA ILE A 31 2.85 21.14 4.18
C ILE A 31 3.96 20.12 4.01
N THR A 32 3.98 19.43 2.87
CA THR A 32 4.98 18.41 2.56
C THR A 32 6.09 19.04 1.72
N ILE A 33 7.34 18.82 2.11
CA ILE A 33 8.51 19.18 1.31
C ILE A 33 9.17 17.89 0.87
N GLU A 34 9.21 17.67 -0.44
CA GLU A 34 9.89 16.53 -1.02
C GLU A 34 11.31 16.93 -1.40
N VAL A 35 12.29 16.26 -0.82
CA VAL A 35 13.71 16.53 -0.99
C VAL A 35 14.34 15.41 -1.81
N ALA A 36 15.03 15.77 -2.90
CA ALA A 36 15.78 14.83 -3.72
C ALA A 36 17.19 14.68 -3.14
N VAL A 37 17.52 13.45 -2.72
CA VAL A 37 18.82 13.07 -2.18
C VAL A 37 19.37 11.96 -3.07
N PRO A 38 20.70 11.82 -3.27
CA PRO A 38 21.23 10.72 -4.07
C PRO A 38 20.69 9.35 -3.61
N ARG A 39 20.04 8.63 -4.54
CA ARG A 39 19.37 7.34 -4.31
C ARG A 39 18.24 7.36 -3.27
N GLN A 40 17.76 8.55 -2.91
CA GLN A 40 16.77 8.73 -1.86
C GLN A 40 15.77 9.82 -2.22
N ARG A 41 14.55 9.67 -1.73
CA ARG A 41 13.55 10.75 -1.73
C ARG A 41 13.09 10.91 -0.30
N TRP A 42 13.13 12.11 0.23
CA TRP A 42 12.65 12.36 1.58
C TRP A 42 11.36 13.16 1.50
N GLU A 43 10.37 12.78 2.29
CA GLU A 43 9.17 13.56 2.53
C GLU A 43 9.27 14.14 3.94
N ILE A 44 9.23 15.47 4.04
CA ILE A 44 9.29 16.20 5.30
C ILE A 44 7.98 16.96 5.46
N ASP A 45 7.13 16.48 6.36
CA ASP A 45 5.82 17.06 6.66
C ASP A 45 5.93 18.02 7.84
N PHE A 46 5.61 19.28 7.59
CA PHE A 46 5.36 20.28 8.62
C PHE A 46 3.87 20.26 8.95
N MET A 47 3.53 19.67 10.10
CA MET A 47 2.15 19.49 10.55
C MET A 47 1.59 20.79 11.14
N GLU A 48 0.26 20.95 11.12
CA GLU A 48 -0.44 22.10 11.70
C GLU A 48 -0.17 22.27 13.21
N ASP A 49 -0.02 21.17 13.94
CA ASP A 49 0.31 21.15 15.36
C ASP A 49 1.78 21.50 15.67
N GLY A 50 2.59 21.73 14.64
CA GLY A 50 4.02 22.05 14.74
C GLY A 50 4.94 20.84 14.77
N THR A 51 4.41 19.61 14.73
CA THR A 51 5.21 18.39 14.59
C THR A 51 5.86 18.34 13.21
N ILE A 52 7.07 17.79 13.14
CA ILE A 52 7.77 17.52 11.87
C ILE A 52 7.91 16.01 11.71
N ASN A 53 7.30 15.45 10.67
CA ASN A 53 7.48 14.04 10.31
C ASN A 53 8.45 13.93 9.13
N ILE A 54 9.35 12.95 9.18
CA ILE A 54 10.32 12.70 8.11
C ILE A 54 10.22 11.24 7.69
N GLU A 55 9.85 11.01 6.43
CA GLU A 55 9.88 9.70 5.80
C GLU A 55 10.99 9.66 4.73
N LYS A 56 11.73 8.54 4.68
CA LYS A 56 12.84 8.35 3.75
C LYS A 56 12.57 7.15 2.86
N PHE A 57 12.47 7.40 1.56
CA PHE A 57 12.35 6.39 0.53
C PHE A 57 13.74 6.11 -0.04
N PHE A 58 14.15 4.85 -0.08
CA PHE A 58 15.44 4.41 -0.60
C PHE A 58 15.24 3.70 -1.93
N SER A 59 16.05 4.04 -2.93
CA SER A 59 16.16 3.26 -4.16
C SER A 59 16.91 1.96 -3.87
N ASP A 60 16.37 0.85 -4.36
CA ASP A 60 17.06 -0.45 -4.41
C ASP A 60 18.28 -0.44 -5.35
N GLY A 61 18.42 0.61 -6.17
CA GLY A 61 19.49 0.79 -7.15
C GLY A 61 19.25 0.09 -8.48
N THR A 62 18.10 -0.55 -8.65
CA THR A 62 17.74 -1.26 -9.87
C THR A 62 17.01 -0.31 -10.81
N ILE A 63 17.38 -0.36 -12.09
CA ILE A 63 16.63 0.29 -13.16
C ILE A 63 15.82 -0.82 -13.83
N TYR A 64 14.51 -0.68 -13.73
CA TYR A 64 13.52 -1.62 -14.23
C TYR A 64 13.15 -1.31 -15.69
N ALA A 65 12.75 -2.34 -16.46
CA ALA A 65 12.34 -2.19 -17.85
C ALA A 65 10.85 -1.82 -17.96
N ASP A 66 10.35 -1.64 -19.19
CA ASP A 66 8.98 -1.15 -19.46
C ASP A 66 7.88 -2.18 -19.16
N ASP A 67 8.24 -3.46 -19.00
CA ASP A 67 7.35 -4.51 -18.53
C ASP A 67 6.81 -4.25 -17.11
N GLU A 68 7.55 -3.51 -16.29
CA GLU A 68 7.13 -3.11 -14.94
C GLU A 68 5.97 -2.11 -14.97
N LEU A 69 5.73 -1.42 -16.08
CA LEU A 69 4.50 -0.64 -16.26
C LEU A 69 3.26 -1.53 -16.31
N LYS A 70 3.38 -2.74 -16.89
CA LYS A 70 2.26 -3.70 -16.89
C LYS A 70 1.98 -4.18 -15.47
N LEU A 71 3.03 -4.43 -14.68
CA LEU A 71 2.88 -4.77 -13.26
C LEU A 71 2.22 -3.61 -12.51
N LEU A 72 2.69 -2.37 -12.67
CA LEU A 72 2.09 -1.19 -12.06
C LEU A 72 0.58 -1.10 -12.29
N PHE A 73 0.13 -1.22 -13.54
CA PHE A 73 -1.30 -1.09 -13.87
C PHE A 73 -2.13 -2.31 -13.46
N ASN A 74 -1.54 -3.50 -13.40
CA ASN A 74 -2.25 -4.70 -12.97
C ASN A 74 -2.33 -4.83 -11.45
N GLU A 75 -1.29 -4.38 -10.73
CA GLU A 75 -1.16 -4.54 -9.28
C GLU A 75 -1.69 -3.35 -8.48
N PHE A 76 -1.64 -2.14 -9.05
CA PHE A 76 -2.09 -0.91 -8.39
C PHE A 76 -3.11 -0.13 -9.25
N PRO A 77 -4.18 -0.76 -9.77
CA PRO A 77 -5.23 -0.02 -10.45
C PRO A 77 -5.93 0.94 -9.48
N ASP A 78 -6.23 2.16 -9.95
CA ASP A 78 -7.02 3.17 -9.24
C ASP A 78 -8.47 2.67 -9.08
N ASN A 79 -8.68 1.80 -8.11
CA ASN A 79 -9.99 1.35 -7.72
C ASN A 79 -10.17 1.82 -6.26
N GLU A 80 -11.18 2.64 -5.97
CA GLU A 80 -11.61 2.95 -4.58
C GLU A 80 -11.95 1.69 -3.73
N SER A 81 -11.79 0.50 -4.33
CA SER A 81 -11.94 -0.86 -3.82
C SER A 81 -10.59 -1.61 -3.75
N ASP A 82 -9.50 -0.96 -3.36
CA ASP A 82 -8.22 -1.64 -3.11
C ASP A 82 -8.41 -2.89 -2.21
N TYR A 83 -7.82 -4.02 -2.65
CA TYR A 83 -7.62 -5.30 -1.96
C TYR A 83 -8.60 -6.48 -2.19
N LEU A 84 -9.03 -6.76 -3.42
CA LEU A 84 -9.64 -8.07 -3.75
C LEU A 84 -8.86 -8.80 -4.86
N PRO A 85 -8.30 -10.00 -4.60
CA PRO A 85 -7.80 -10.86 -5.66
C PRO A 85 -8.98 -11.34 -6.51
N THR A 86 -9.16 -10.72 -7.67
CA THR A 86 -10.16 -11.09 -8.69
C THR A 86 -10.06 -12.56 -9.12
N SER A 87 -8.91 -13.20 -8.84
CA SER A 87 -8.62 -14.61 -9.05
C SER A 87 -9.50 -15.60 -8.29
N LEU A 88 -10.10 -15.17 -7.18
CA LEU A 88 -10.79 -16.03 -6.22
C LEU A 88 -12.32 -15.87 -6.29
N MET A 89 -12.84 -15.01 -7.16
CA MET A 89 -14.27 -14.84 -7.39
C MET A 89 -14.79 -15.91 -8.37
N GLU A 90 -15.82 -16.67 -7.96
CA GLU A 90 -16.58 -17.59 -8.83
C GLU A 90 -17.94 -16.98 -9.23
N GLY A 91 -18.37 -17.20 -10.49
CA GLY A 91 -19.66 -16.75 -11.06
C GLY A 91 -19.58 -15.53 -12.00
N ASP A 92 -20.75 -14.99 -12.38
CA ASP A 92 -20.95 -13.91 -13.38
C ASP A 92 -20.26 -12.58 -13.05
N ASN A 93 -19.63 -12.47 -11.87
CA ASN A 93 -18.88 -11.29 -11.42
C ASN A 93 -17.38 -11.35 -11.77
N LYS A 94 -16.91 -12.41 -12.43
CA LYS A 94 -15.51 -12.52 -12.88
C LYS A 94 -15.32 -11.70 -14.17
N PRO A 95 -14.51 -10.63 -14.19
CA PRO A 95 -14.18 -9.95 -15.43
C PRO A 95 -13.45 -10.93 -16.36
N ASN A 96 -14.02 -11.16 -17.54
CA ASN A 96 -13.67 -12.27 -18.44
C ASN A 96 -12.21 -12.29 -18.96
N ASN A 97 -11.40 -11.28 -18.68
CA ASN A 97 -10.04 -11.12 -19.21
C ASN A 97 -8.95 -10.81 -18.17
N VAL A 98 -9.21 -10.94 -16.86
CA VAL A 98 -8.20 -10.68 -15.82
C VAL A 98 -7.52 -11.99 -15.41
N ARG A 99 -6.22 -12.11 -15.69
CA ARG A 99 -5.42 -13.21 -15.16
C ARG A 99 -5.28 -13.03 -13.63
N PRO A 100 -5.52 -14.08 -12.83
CA PRO A 100 -5.26 -14.08 -11.41
C PRO A 100 -3.92 -13.48 -10.99
N MET A 101 -3.92 -12.52 -10.04
CA MET A 101 -2.67 -12.00 -9.44
C MET A 101 -1.91 -13.10 -8.67
N PHE A 102 -2.65 -13.98 -7.97
CA PHE A 102 -2.12 -15.13 -7.25
C PHE A 102 -2.85 -16.41 -7.62
N GLU A 103 -2.09 -17.51 -7.79
CA GLU A 103 -2.67 -18.84 -7.92
C GLU A 103 -3.31 -19.24 -6.59
N LYS A 104 -4.46 -19.90 -6.64
CA LYS A 104 -5.20 -20.33 -5.44
C LYS A 104 -4.32 -21.18 -4.51
N ALA A 105 -3.44 -22.01 -5.09
CA ALA A 105 -2.51 -22.83 -4.33
C ALA A 105 -1.47 -21.99 -3.55
N GLU A 106 -0.97 -20.89 -4.11
CA GLU A 106 -0.04 -19.99 -3.43
C GLU A 106 -0.70 -19.32 -2.23
N VAL A 107 -1.94 -18.86 -2.41
CA VAL A 107 -2.74 -18.26 -1.33
C VAL A 107 -2.98 -19.25 -0.21
N ILE A 108 -3.38 -20.49 -0.53
CA ILE A 108 -3.61 -21.54 0.46
C ILE A 108 -2.32 -21.88 1.21
N THR A 109 -1.20 -22.03 0.51
CA THR A 109 0.12 -22.28 1.13
C THR A 109 0.52 -21.15 2.07
N ALA A 110 0.38 -19.90 1.64
CA ALA A 110 0.69 -18.73 2.46
C ALA A 110 -0.18 -18.71 3.73
N MET A 111 -1.50 -18.79 3.58
CA MET A 111 -2.44 -18.82 4.71
C MET A 111 -2.11 -19.91 5.73
N ASN A 112 -1.81 -21.12 5.27
CA ASN A 112 -1.46 -22.24 6.14
C ASN A 112 -0.12 -22.07 6.86
N THR A 113 0.78 -21.27 6.29
CA THR A 113 2.12 -21.04 6.85
C THR A 113 2.12 -19.92 7.89
N ILE A 114 1.41 -18.81 7.62
CA ILE A 114 1.60 -17.57 8.38
C ILE A 114 0.39 -17.11 9.21
N LEU A 115 -0.80 -17.68 9.02
CA LEU A 115 -2.03 -17.21 9.65
C LEU A 115 -2.58 -18.19 10.68
N ASN A 116 -3.23 -17.66 11.72
CA ASN A 116 -4.07 -18.46 12.62
C ASN A 116 -5.46 -18.74 12.02
N GLU A 117 -6.25 -19.62 12.62
CA GLU A 117 -7.56 -20.03 12.09
C GLU A 117 -8.56 -18.87 11.92
N ARG A 118 -8.59 -17.87 12.83
CA ARG A 118 -9.45 -16.70 12.68
C ARG A 118 -9.02 -15.88 11.46
N GLU A 119 -7.73 -15.62 11.32
CA GLU A 119 -7.15 -14.88 10.20
C GLU A 119 -7.37 -15.60 8.86
N LYS A 120 -7.22 -16.93 8.82
CA LYS A 120 -7.53 -17.74 7.63
C LYS A 120 -8.98 -17.56 7.21
N ASN A 121 -9.92 -17.62 8.15
CA ASN A 121 -11.34 -17.43 7.87
C ASN A 121 -11.66 -16.01 7.38
N ILE A 122 -10.98 -14.99 7.91
CA ILE A 122 -11.07 -13.62 7.40
C ILE A 122 -10.62 -13.56 5.93
N ILE A 123 -9.51 -14.20 5.57
CA ILE A 123 -9.03 -14.25 4.18
C ILE A 123 -9.97 -15.04 3.27
N ILE A 124 -10.47 -16.19 3.74
CA ILE A 124 -11.43 -17.02 3.00
C ILE A 124 -12.65 -16.20 2.60
N ASP A 125 -13.29 -15.53 3.56
CA ASP A 125 -14.53 -14.80 3.29
C ASP A 125 -14.29 -13.45 2.62
N SER A 126 -13.19 -12.75 2.95
CA SER A 126 -12.85 -11.49 2.30
C SER A 126 -12.37 -11.68 0.87
N TRP A 127 -11.86 -12.85 0.48
CA TRP A 127 -11.41 -13.12 -0.89
C TRP A 127 -12.30 -14.13 -1.63
N GLY A 128 -13.32 -14.70 -0.99
CA GLY A 128 -14.23 -15.68 -1.61
C GLY A 128 -13.59 -17.05 -1.89
N ILE A 129 -12.62 -17.48 -1.09
CA ILE A 129 -11.89 -18.74 -1.32
C ILE A 129 -12.77 -19.94 -0.94
N ASN A 130 -13.34 -20.63 -1.93
CA ASN A 130 -14.28 -21.74 -1.69
C ASN A 130 -15.53 -21.33 -0.89
N SER A 131 -15.80 -20.03 -0.77
CA SER A 131 -16.98 -19.48 -0.10
C SER A 131 -17.51 -18.29 -0.89
N LYS A 132 -18.74 -17.86 -0.59
CA LYS A 132 -19.27 -16.62 -1.14
C LYS A 132 -18.43 -15.46 -0.63
N LEU A 133 -17.90 -14.65 -1.54
CA LEU A 133 -17.24 -13.39 -1.22
C LEU A 133 -18.18 -12.50 -0.38
N LEU A 134 -17.70 -12.09 0.79
CA LEU A 134 -18.40 -11.15 1.67
C LEU A 134 -17.94 -9.73 1.41
N ARG A 135 -18.86 -8.76 1.57
CA ARG A 135 -18.51 -7.34 1.59
C ARG A 135 -17.68 -7.02 2.83
N PRO A 136 -16.84 -5.98 2.80
CA PRO A 136 -15.97 -5.66 3.94
C PRO A 136 -16.75 -5.49 5.25
N GLU A 137 -17.92 -4.83 5.23
CA GLU A 137 -18.75 -4.61 6.43
C GLU A 137 -19.28 -5.93 7.02
N GLU A 138 -19.56 -6.91 6.16
CA GLU A 138 -20.01 -8.24 6.56
C GLU A 138 -18.87 -9.03 7.23
N VAL A 139 -17.64 -8.90 6.70
CA VAL A 139 -16.43 -9.48 7.31
C VAL A 139 -16.15 -8.85 8.67
N TYR A 140 -16.23 -7.51 8.79
CA TYR A 140 -16.00 -6.78 10.04
C TYR A 140 -16.95 -7.26 11.14
N SER A 141 -18.23 -7.35 10.80
CA SER A 141 -19.28 -7.83 11.71
C SER A 141 -19.05 -9.29 12.11
N LYS A 142 -18.80 -10.17 11.13
CA LYS A 142 -18.66 -11.62 11.37
C LYS A 142 -17.46 -11.98 12.24
N TYR A 143 -16.32 -11.30 12.06
CA TYR A 143 -15.06 -11.64 12.72
C TYR A 143 -14.66 -10.68 13.83
N ASN A 144 -15.53 -9.71 14.16
CA ASN A 144 -15.25 -8.61 15.07
C ASN A 144 -13.89 -7.97 14.76
N THR A 145 -13.74 -7.51 13.52
CA THR A 145 -12.47 -6.97 12.99
C THR A 145 -12.69 -5.59 12.37
N THR A 146 -11.60 -4.91 12.02
CA THR A 146 -11.63 -3.59 11.37
C THR A 146 -11.01 -3.67 9.98
N ASN A 147 -11.30 -2.68 9.13
CA ASN A 147 -10.61 -2.54 7.83
C ASN A 147 -9.08 -2.55 7.99
N LYS A 148 -8.56 -1.86 9.00
CA LYS A 148 -7.12 -1.79 9.28
C LYS A 148 -6.55 -3.17 9.61
N GLU A 149 -7.20 -3.93 10.50
CA GLU A 149 -6.76 -5.26 10.88
C GLU A 149 -6.85 -6.24 9.70
N MET A 150 -7.97 -6.24 8.96
CA MET A 150 -8.15 -7.05 7.76
C MET A 150 -7.05 -6.78 6.71
N ARG A 151 -6.75 -5.51 6.43
CA ARG A 151 -5.67 -5.12 5.49
C ARG A 151 -4.29 -5.60 5.94
N VAL A 152 -4.00 -5.58 7.24
CA VAL A 152 -2.73 -6.10 7.78
C VAL A 152 -2.63 -7.61 7.53
N ILE A 153 -3.71 -8.37 7.72
CA ILE A 153 -3.75 -9.81 7.47
C ILE A 153 -3.59 -10.10 5.97
N GLN A 154 -4.32 -9.39 5.12
CA GLN A 154 -4.24 -9.51 3.66
C GLN A 154 -2.82 -9.22 3.15
N ARG A 155 -2.19 -8.15 3.65
CA ARG A 155 -0.83 -7.77 3.25
C ARG A 155 0.23 -8.76 3.71
N ARG A 156 0.05 -9.40 4.87
CA ARG A 156 0.92 -10.50 5.31
C ARG A 156 0.90 -11.66 4.31
N VAL A 157 -0.28 -12.06 3.84
CA VAL A 157 -0.44 -13.14 2.85
C VAL A 157 0.20 -12.75 1.52
N ILE A 158 -0.11 -11.55 1.01
CA ILE A 158 0.46 -11.03 -0.24
C ILE A 158 1.99 -10.99 -0.18
N ASN A 159 2.55 -10.38 0.87
CA ASN A 159 4.00 -10.27 1.04
C ASN A 159 4.68 -11.63 1.10
N TYR A 160 4.07 -12.61 1.78
CA TYR A 160 4.62 -13.96 1.82
C TYR A 160 4.67 -14.58 0.43
N ILE A 161 3.61 -14.45 -0.37
CA ILE A 161 3.61 -15.00 -1.74
C ILE A 161 4.68 -14.32 -2.59
N ILE A 162 4.76 -12.99 -2.56
CA ILE A 162 5.76 -12.22 -3.32
C ILE A 162 7.19 -12.65 -2.96
N LEU A 163 7.51 -12.76 -1.67
CA LEU A 163 8.85 -13.13 -1.21
C LEU A 163 9.23 -14.58 -1.53
N ASN A 164 8.26 -15.44 -1.84
CA ASN A 164 8.47 -16.87 -2.08
C ASN A 164 8.23 -17.30 -3.53
N ARG A 165 7.86 -16.37 -4.43
CA ARG A 165 7.88 -16.61 -5.87
C ARG A 165 9.33 -16.60 -6.37
N LYS A 166 9.74 -17.69 -7.02
CA LYS A 166 11.05 -17.84 -7.66
C LYS A 166 10.92 -17.66 -9.17
#